data_AF-A0A1G8FEP3-F1
#
_entry.id   AF-A0A1G8FEP3-F1
#
_cell.length_a   1.000
_cell.length_b   1.000
_cell.length_c   1.000
_cell.angle_alpha   90.00
_cell.angle_beta   90.00
_cell.angle_gamma   90.00
#
_symmetry.space_group_name_H-M   'P 1'
#
loop_
_entity.id
_entity.type
_entity.pdbx_description
1 polymer ?
#
loop_
_entity_poly.entity_id
_entity_poly.type
_entity_poly.pdbx_seq_one_letter_code
_entity_poly.pdbx_strand_id
1 'polypeptide(L)'
;MFKSQELYLIQKLLNKIKYSEFEVSEFDDFAYSPITNEILEKLNLYFDEKNAGTHLAKNNSKSHFEFDNQIGIAIRNRFKQIDDNYMTVISKWTYLETEKFAVDIIGPIAFEKVELDKLTEYITELAKEKTSR
;
A
#
# COMPACT_ATOMS: atom_id res chain seq x y z
N MET A 1 25.57 -5.07 7.11
CA MET A 1 26.20 -4.14 6.13
C MET A 1 25.82 -4.58 4.72
N PHE A 2 25.48 -3.65 3.82
CA PHE A 2 25.06 -3.98 2.45
C PHE A 2 26.24 -4.43 1.58
N LYS A 3 26.02 -5.45 0.75
CA LYS A 3 26.96 -5.96 -0.24
C LYS A 3 27.00 -5.03 -1.46
N SER A 4 28.09 -5.06 -2.22
CA SER A 4 28.27 -4.22 -3.42
C SER A 4 27.17 -4.42 -4.48
N GLN A 5 26.66 -5.64 -4.62
CA GLN A 5 25.56 -5.96 -5.54
C GLN A 5 24.22 -5.34 -5.09
N GLU A 6 23.99 -5.29 -3.78
CA GLU A 6 22.79 -4.68 -3.19
C GLU A 6 22.82 -3.15 -3.37
N LEU A 7 23.98 -2.53 -3.13
CA LEU A 7 24.19 -1.10 -3.35
C LEU A 7 24.02 -0.72 -4.82
N TYR A 8 24.53 -1.54 -5.74
CA TYR A 8 24.34 -1.37 -7.18
C TYR A 8 22.86 -1.44 -7.57
N LEU A 9 22.11 -2.37 -6.99
CA LEU A 9 20.68 -2.52 -7.23
C LEU A 9 19.89 -1.30 -6.72
N ILE A 10 20.18 -0.83 -5.50
CA ILE A 10 19.58 0.38 -4.92
C ILE A 10 19.89 1.61 -5.79
N GLN A 11 21.15 1.75 -6.23
CA GLN A 11 21.56 2.85 -7.12
C GLN A 11 20.83 2.79 -8.47
N LYS A 12 20.61 1.60 -9.03
CA LYS A 12 19.83 1.43 -10.26
C LYS A 12 18.37 1.80 -10.05
N LEU A 13 17.76 1.42 -8.92
CA LEU A 13 16.39 1.78 -8.58
C LEU A 13 16.20 3.29 -8.47
N LEU A 14 17.04 3.96 -7.69
CA LEU A 14 16.96 5.41 -7.47
C LEU A 14 17.16 6.20 -8.78
N ASN A 15 17.99 5.70 -9.71
CA ASN A 15 18.26 6.36 -10.98
C ASN A 15 17.30 5.97 -12.12
N LYS A 16 16.46 4.95 -11.95
CA LYS A 16 15.52 4.46 -12.97
C LYS A 16 14.05 4.78 -12.68
N ILE A 17 13.75 5.74 -11.80
CA ILE A 17 12.37 6.13 -11.52
C ILE A 17 11.76 6.88 -12.72
N LYS A 18 11.39 6.12 -13.74
CA LYS A 18 10.31 6.37 -14.68
C LYS A 18 9.42 5.14 -14.60
N TYR A 19 8.50 5.14 -13.63
CA TYR A 19 7.52 4.06 -13.38
C TYR A 19 6.61 3.75 -14.60
N SER A 20 6.79 4.45 -15.72
CA SER A 20 6.04 4.32 -16.96
C SER A 20 6.54 3.22 -17.90
N GLU A 21 7.69 2.60 -17.64
CA GLU A 21 8.38 1.71 -18.60
C GLU A 21 8.44 0.23 -18.20
N PHE A 22 7.84 -0.17 -17.07
CA PHE A 22 7.87 -1.56 -16.59
C PHE A 22 6.49 -2.22 -16.70
N GLU A 23 6.45 -3.47 -17.17
CA GLU A 23 5.25 -4.29 -17.12
C GLU A 23 5.00 -4.77 -15.68
N VAL A 24 3.73 -4.95 -15.30
CA VAL A 24 3.34 -5.32 -13.92
C VAL A 24 3.97 -6.65 -13.48
N SER A 25 4.14 -7.59 -14.41
CA SER A 25 4.84 -8.87 -14.17
C SER A 25 6.31 -8.68 -13.79
N GLU A 26 6.99 -7.72 -14.40
CA GLU A 26 8.39 -7.41 -14.10
C GLU A 26 8.54 -6.78 -12.71
N PHE A 27 7.52 -6.05 -12.23
CA PHE A 27 7.48 -5.56 -10.86
C PHE A 27 7.34 -6.68 -9.85
N ASP A 28 6.48 -7.67 -10.11
CA ASP A 28 6.29 -8.80 -9.21
C ASP A 28 7.56 -9.64 -9.12
N ASP A 29 8.14 -10.03 -10.26
CA ASP A 29 9.41 -10.78 -10.30
C ASP A 29 10.55 -10.02 -9.61
N PHE A 30 10.57 -8.70 -9.74
CA PHE A 30 11.54 -7.84 -9.09
C PHE A 30 11.32 -7.73 -7.58
N ALA A 31 10.07 -7.52 -7.15
CA ALA A 31 9.69 -7.36 -5.74
C ALA A 31 9.96 -8.65 -4.95
N TYR A 32 9.75 -9.81 -5.57
CA TYR A 32 9.98 -11.11 -4.96
C TYR A 32 11.38 -11.68 -5.21
N SER A 33 12.27 -10.93 -5.86
CA SER A 33 13.62 -11.44 -6.14
C SER A 33 14.41 -11.69 -4.82
N PRO A 34 15.26 -12.73 -4.76
CA PRO A 34 16.03 -13.04 -3.56
C PRO A 34 16.87 -11.87 -3.04
N ILE A 35 17.43 -11.06 -3.93
CA ILE A 35 18.24 -9.89 -3.56
C ILE A 35 17.39 -8.75 -3.01
N THR A 36 16.16 -8.55 -3.52
CA THR A 36 15.22 -7.56 -2.98
C THR A 36 14.78 -7.94 -1.58
N ASN A 37 14.44 -9.21 -1.35
CA ASN A 37 14.07 -9.72 -0.04
C ASN A 37 15.22 -9.60 0.97
N GLU A 38 16.46 -9.93 0.59
CA GLU A 38 17.64 -9.77 1.44
C GLU A 38 17.88 -8.29 1.81
N ILE A 39 17.62 -7.36 0.88
CA ILE A 39 17.71 -5.91 1.15
C ILE A 39 16.60 -5.48 2.12
N LEU A 40 15.36 -5.92 1.92
CA LEU A 40 14.23 -5.59 2.78
C LEU A 40 14.44 -6.09 4.22
N GLU A 41 14.92 -7.31 4.41
CA GLU A 41 15.25 -7.85 5.73
C GLU A 41 16.34 -7.02 6.42
N LYS A 42 17.40 -6.62 5.68
CA LYS A 42 18.47 -5.76 6.23
C LYS A 42 17.98 -4.36 6.60
N LEU A 43 17.06 -3.80 5.81
CA LEU A 43 16.43 -2.52 6.12
C LEU A 43 15.55 -2.64 7.37
N ASN A 44 14.70 -3.66 7.45
CA ASN A 44 13.85 -3.91 8.61
C ASN A 44 14.68 -4.08 9.88
N LEU A 45 15.71 -4.93 9.86
CA LEU A 45 16.64 -5.09 10.98
C LEU A 45 17.32 -3.78 11.37
N TYR A 46 17.82 -3.01 10.39
CA TYR A 46 18.46 -1.72 10.64
C TYR A 46 17.50 -0.70 11.27
N PHE A 47 16.25 -0.64 10.81
CA PHE A 47 15.25 0.25 11.36
C PHE A 47 14.75 -0.22 12.72
N ASP A 48 14.53 -1.52 12.92
CA ASP A 48 14.14 -2.09 14.21
C ASP A 48 15.23 -1.88 15.26
N GLU A 49 16.50 -2.10 14.92
CA GLU A 49 17.66 -1.85 15.80
C GLU A 49 17.84 -0.35 16.09
N LYS A 50 17.60 0.55 15.13
CA LYS A 50 17.69 2.00 15.37
C LYS A 50 16.49 2.61 16.09
N ASN A 51 15.32 1.98 15.95
CA ASN A 51 14.09 2.37 16.63
C ASN A 51 14.01 1.76 18.04
N ALA A 52 14.78 0.71 18.33
CA ALA A 52 15.01 0.16 19.66
C ALA A 52 15.91 1.12 20.49
N GLY A 53 15.33 2.22 20.96
CA GLY A 53 15.92 3.02 22.05
C GLY A 53 16.25 4.48 21.74
N THR A 54 15.89 5.03 20.57
CA THR A 54 16.04 6.47 20.33
C THR A 54 14.68 7.16 20.22
N HIS A 55 14.53 8.28 20.94
CA HIS A 55 13.41 9.23 20.81
C HIS A 55 13.29 9.86 19.40
N LEU A 56 14.01 9.35 18.39
CA LEU A 56 13.89 9.73 16.98
C LEU A 56 12.65 9.12 16.30
N ALA A 57 11.90 8.28 17.00
CA ALA A 57 10.50 7.98 16.66
C ALA A 57 9.58 9.23 16.64
N LYS A 58 10.07 10.42 16.99
CA LYS A 58 9.30 11.68 16.99
C LYS A 58 9.24 12.44 15.67
N ASN A 59 9.88 11.97 14.60
CA ASN A 59 9.72 12.58 13.26
C ASN A 59 9.44 11.58 12.13
N ASN A 60 8.94 10.39 12.48
CA ASN A 60 7.93 9.79 11.62
C ASN A 60 6.68 10.64 11.88
N SER A 61 6.30 11.50 10.94
CA SER A 61 4.87 11.72 10.75
C SER A 61 4.29 10.30 10.68
N LYS A 62 3.69 9.79 11.75
CA LYS A 62 3.03 8.48 11.72
C LYS A 62 2.14 8.58 10.50
N SER A 63 2.46 7.85 9.43
CA SER A 63 1.64 7.86 8.24
C SER A 63 0.27 7.48 8.75
N HIS A 64 -0.62 8.46 8.70
CA HIS A 64 -1.97 8.34 9.19
C HIS A 64 -2.84 8.35 7.94
N PHE A 65 -3.66 7.33 7.80
CA PHE A 65 -4.63 7.31 6.75
C PHE A 65 -5.75 8.28 7.10
N GLU A 66 -6.00 9.21 6.19
CA GLU A 66 -7.20 10.03 6.14
C GLU A 66 -7.74 9.90 4.73
N PHE A 67 -9.05 9.77 4.62
CA PHE A 67 -9.74 9.54 3.36
C PHE A 67 -9.46 10.63 2.32
N ASP A 68 -9.24 11.86 2.78
CA ASP A 68 -8.99 13.04 1.95
C ASP A 68 -7.51 13.42 1.80
N ASN A 69 -6.60 12.71 2.47
CA ASN A 69 -5.18 12.92 2.25
C ASN A 69 -4.68 12.18 1.00
N GLN A 70 -3.38 12.34 0.69
CA GLN A 70 -2.78 11.76 -0.51
C GLN A 70 -2.89 10.22 -0.58
N ILE A 71 -2.87 9.54 0.57
CA ILE A 71 -3.03 8.09 0.65
C ILE A 71 -4.47 7.72 0.30
N GLY A 72 -5.46 8.39 0.91
CA GLY A 72 -6.88 8.18 0.60
C GLY A 72 -7.24 8.49 -0.85
N ILE A 73 -6.66 9.55 -1.43
CA ILE A 73 -6.82 9.87 -2.87
C ILE A 73 -6.24 8.76 -3.75
N ALA A 74 -5.05 8.26 -3.45
CA ALA A 74 -4.41 7.19 -4.21
C ALA A 74 -5.24 5.89 -4.17
N ILE A 75 -5.72 5.50 -2.98
CA ILE A 75 -6.59 4.33 -2.81
C ILE A 75 -7.88 4.49 -3.61
N ARG A 76 -8.57 5.64 -3.52
CA ARG A 76 -9.80 5.91 -4.28
C ARG A 76 -9.59 5.80 -5.79
N ASN A 77 -8.48 6.34 -6.30
CA ASN A 77 -8.16 6.29 -7.72
C ASN A 77 -7.92 4.86 -8.20
N ARG A 78 -7.27 4.02 -7.39
CA ARG A 78 -7.09 2.60 -7.68
C ARG A 78 -8.45 1.90 -7.80
N PHE A 79 -9.37 2.16 -6.87
CA PHE A 79 -10.72 1.58 -6.92
C PHE A 79 -11.51 1.97 -8.17
N LYS A 80 -11.38 3.20 -8.67
CA LYS A 80 -12.03 3.61 -9.94
C LYS A 80 -11.55 2.80 -11.15
N GLN A 81 -10.31 2.31 -11.10
CA GLN A 81 -9.66 1.55 -12.18
C GLN A 81 -9.87 0.04 -12.06
N ILE A 82 -10.45 -0.46 -10.96
CA ILE A 82 -10.73 -1.88 -10.79
C ILE A 82 -11.85 -2.32 -11.75
N ASP A 83 -11.67 -3.51 -12.31
CA ASP A 83 -12.58 -4.19 -13.23
C ASP A 83 -13.97 -4.42 -12.59
N ASP A 84 -15.01 -4.29 -13.41
CA ASP A 84 -16.40 -4.35 -12.95
C ASP A 84 -16.79 -5.74 -12.40
N ASN A 85 -16.11 -6.80 -12.81
CA ASN A 85 -16.31 -8.15 -12.25
C ASN A 85 -15.92 -8.21 -10.77
N TYR A 86 -14.83 -7.55 -10.38
CA TYR A 86 -14.43 -7.46 -8.97
C TYR A 86 -15.46 -6.66 -8.16
N MET A 87 -15.97 -5.57 -8.74
CA MET A 87 -17.00 -4.75 -8.09
C MET A 87 -18.33 -5.50 -7.92
N THR A 88 -18.63 -6.43 -8.83
CA THR A 88 -19.78 -7.34 -8.73
C THR A 88 -19.67 -8.34 -7.57
N VAL A 89 -18.45 -8.72 -7.20
CA VAL A 89 -18.22 -9.56 -6.01
C VAL A 89 -18.38 -8.70 -4.75
N ILE A 90 -17.75 -7.53 -4.73
CA ILE A 90 -17.78 -6.61 -3.58
C ILE A 90 -19.20 -6.11 -3.29
N SER A 91 -20.04 -5.90 -4.30
CA SER A 91 -21.42 -5.41 -4.10
C SER A 91 -22.31 -6.37 -3.31
N LYS A 92 -21.92 -7.65 -3.20
CA LYS A 92 -22.63 -8.68 -2.43
C LYS A 92 -22.16 -8.77 -0.98
N TRP A 93 -21.08 -8.08 -0.63
CA TRP A 93 -20.51 -8.12 0.71
C TRP A 93 -21.35 -7.30 1.69
N THR A 94 -21.38 -7.76 2.93
CA THR A 94 -21.89 -7.02 4.06
C THR A 94 -20.93 -5.88 4.43
N TYR A 95 -21.43 -4.89 5.18
CA TYR A 95 -20.59 -3.79 5.68
C TYR A 95 -19.32 -4.30 6.40
N LEU A 96 -19.46 -5.34 7.23
CA LEU A 96 -18.35 -5.92 7.99
C LEU A 96 -17.29 -6.59 7.10
N GLU A 97 -17.70 -7.19 5.97
CA GLU A 97 -16.77 -7.77 5.00
C GLU A 97 -16.04 -6.67 4.24
N THR A 98 -16.75 -5.63 3.81
CA THR A 98 -16.15 -4.45 3.16
C THR A 98 -15.20 -3.71 4.10
N GLU A 99 -15.55 -3.59 5.38
CA GLU A 99 -14.70 -2.95 6.40
C GLU A 99 -13.38 -3.73 6.58
N LYS A 100 -13.44 -5.05 6.71
CA LYS A 100 -12.23 -5.89 6.80
C LYS A 100 -11.33 -5.71 5.58
N PHE A 101 -11.94 -5.72 4.40
CA PHE A 101 -11.21 -5.46 3.16
C PHE A 101 -10.61 -4.05 3.12
N ALA A 102 -11.31 -3.03 3.63
CA ALA A 102 -10.78 -1.67 3.74
C ALA A 102 -9.56 -1.61 4.68
N VAL A 103 -9.58 -2.35 5.81
CA VAL A 103 -8.41 -2.49 6.70
C VAL A 103 -7.24 -3.15 5.97
N ASP A 104 -7.49 -4.23 5.22
CA ASP A 104 -6.45 -4.92 4.45
C ASP A 104 -5.80 -4.00 3.40
N ILE A 105 -6.59 -3.10 2.80
CA ILE A 105 -6.12 -2.11 1.81
C ILE A 105 -5.30 -0.99 2.46
N ILE A 106 -5.71 -0.49 3.64
CA ILE A 106 -4.95 0.51 4.40
C ILE A 106 -3.62 -0.10 4.89
N GLY A 107 -3.62 -1.39 5.21
CA GLY A 107 -2.44 -2.12 5.66
C GLY A 107 -1.96 -1.65 7.04
N PRO A 108 -0.64 -1.60 7.30
CA PRO A 108 -0.08 -1.28 8.63
C PRO A 108 -0.10 0.22 8.98
N ILE A 109 -0.83 1.04 8.23
CA ILE A 109 -0.92 2.49 8.42
C ILE A 109 -1.90 2.78 9.56
N ALA A 110 -1.59 3.75 10.43
CA ALA A 110 -2.50 4.11 11.51
C ALA A 110 -3.75 4.83 10.94
N PHE A 111 -4.92 4.62 11.51
CA PHE A 111 -6.15 5.31 11.10
C PHE A 111 -7.10 5.50 12.27
N GLU A 112 -7.93 6.52 12.19
CA GLU A 112 -9.11 6.64 13.04
C GLU A 112 -10.28 5.84 12.47
N LYS A 113 -11.16 5.35 13.35
CA LYS A 113 -12.35 4.58 12.95
C LYS A 113 -13.23 5.36 11.95
N VAL A 114 -13.36 6.67 12.15
CA VAL A 114 -14.13 7.55 11.24
C VAL A 114 -13.55 7.58 9.83
N GLU A 115 -12.23 7.52 9.68
CA GLU A 115 -11.58 7.49 8.36
C GLU A 115 -11.76 6.13 7.69
N LEU A 116 -11.68 5.03 8.46
CA LEU A 116 -12.00 3.69 7.97
C LEU A 116 -13.45 3.59 7.50
N ASP A 117 -14.40 4.18 8.24
CA ASP A 117 -15.81 4.17 7.89
C ASP A 117 -16.06 4.90 6.56
N LYS A 118 -15.44 6.07 6.34
CA LYS A 118 -15.50 6.79 5.05
C LYS A 118 -15.03 5.92 3.88
N LEU A 119 -13.92 5.18 4.07
CA LEU A 119 -13.42 4.28 3.02
C LEU A 119 -14.37 3.11 2.76
N THR A 120 -14.92 2.53 3.82
CA THR A 120 -15.87 1.41 3.75
C THR A 120 -17.15 1.81 3.01
N GLU A 121 -17.71 2.98 3.35
CA GLU A 121 -18.86 3.56 2.66
C GLU A 121 -18.54 3.82 1.18
N TYR A 122 -17.40 4.43 0.89
CA TYR A 122 -16.98 4.71 -0.49
C TYR A 122 -16.89 3.43 -1.34
N ILE A 123 -16.26 2.37 -0.83
CA ILE A 123 -16.14 1.10 -1.56
C ILE A 123 -17.53 0.49 -1.79
N THR A 124 -18.38 0.52 -0.76
CA THR A 124 -19.76 -0.01 -0.82
C THR A 124 -20.59 0.70 -1.89
N GLU A 125 -20.56 2.04 -1.90
CA GLU A 125 -21.33 2.83 -2.87
C GLU A 125 -20.76 2.71 -4.28
N LEU A 126 -19.43 2.69 -4.44
CA LEU A 126 -18.80 2.50 -5.75
C LEU A 126 -19.15 1.14 -6.36
N ALA A 127 -19.17 0.07 -5.55
CA ALA A 127 -19.54 -1.26 -6.00
C ALA A 127 -21.01 -1.31 -6.46
N LYS A 128 -21.93 -0.66 -5.74
CA LYS A 128 -23.33 -0.52 -6.16
C LYS A 128 -23.46 0.27 -7.47
N GLU A 129 -22.76 1.39 -7.61
CA GLU A 129 -22.83 2.23 -8.81
C GLU A 129 -22.38 1.45 -10.06
N LYS A 130 -21.24 0.75 -9.99
CA LYS A 130 -20.69 0.00 -11.12
C LYS A 130 -21.53 -1.23 -11.51
N THR A 131 -22.27 -1.81 -10.57
CA THR A 131 -23.10 -3.00 -10.82
C THR A 131 -24.55 -2.66 -11.20
N SER A 132 -24.98 -1.42 -10.99
CA SER A 132 -26.32 -0.94 -11.38
C SER A 132 -26.36 -0.37 -12.80
N ARG A 133 -25.24 -0.38 -13.52
CA ARG A 133 -25.13 -0.03 -14.94
C ARG A 133 -25.41 -1.23 -15.82
#